data_AF-A0A926SG73-F1
#
_entry.id   AF-A0A926SG73-F1
#
_cell.length_a   1.000
_cell.length_b   1.000
_cell.length_c   1.000
_cell.angle_alpha   90.00
_cell.angle_beta   90.00
_cell.angle_gamma   90.00
#
_symmetry.space_group_name_H-M   'P 1'
#
loop_
_entity.id
_entity.type
_entity.pdbx_description
1 polymer ?
#
loop_
_entity_poly.entity_id
_entity_poly.type
_entity_poly.pdbx_seq_one_letter_code
_entity_poly.pdbx_strand_id
1 'polypeptide(L)'
;MTTTVQTDARALFQAAYENRYTWDENFPGYTADVTYREGDKTYHAKCRINADFTFDVTDIEEGEGKKAIHGQVWEIAVHRVRRAFEETHGKNTFTLGATDPDGGVEILVGGKSEGDRYKVRNNEVSLVHRHIHGVVVTINTFSSHDTGNGYLSHRYDSIYSDPKTGAVKGARSEFEDLYEQIGGYYILTSRTITTEQHKSEFLFTNVQLLERV
;
A
#
# COMPACT_ATOMS: atom_id res chain seq x y z
N MET A 1 -1.97 -2.55 36.27
CA MET A 1 -2.58 -3.52 35.33
C MET A 1 -2.29 -3.17 33.85
N THR A 2 -1.28 -2.36 33.56
CA THR A 2 -1.06 -1.73 32.24
C THR A 2 -0.22 -2.55 31.27
N THR A 3 0.60 -3.50 31.76
CA THR A 3 1.59 -4.22 30.95
C THR A 3 0.98 -5.28 30.02
N THR A 4 -0.07 -5.97 30.46
CA THR A 4 -0.70 -7.07 29.70
C THR A 4 -1.43 -6.54 28.46
N VAL A 5 -2.31 -5.54 28.65
CA VAL A 5 -3.11 -4.95 27.56
C VAL A 5 -2.24 -4.27 26.49
N GLN A 6 -1.13 -3.64 26.91
CA GLN A 6 -0.17 -3.03 25.97
C GLN A 6 0.58 -4.08 25.16
N THR A 7 0.88 -5.23 25.77
CA THR A 7 1.52 -6.37 25.07
C THR A 7 0.56 -6.95 24.03
N ASP A 8 -0.73 -7.03 24.35
CA ASP A 8 -1.75 -7.54 23.43
C ASP A 8 -1.98 -6.63 22.22
N ALA A 9 -2.05 -5.30 22.41
CA ALA A 9 -2.21 -4.34 21.31
C ALA A 9 -0.99 -4.32 20.36
N ARG A 10 0.23 -4.31 20.93
CA ARG A 10 1.46 -4.37 20.14
C ARG A 10 1.55 -5.68 19.38
N ALA A 11 1.28 -6.82 20.03
CA ALA A 11 1.34 -8.12 19.39
C ALA A 11 0.30 -8.26 18.27
N LEU A 12 -0.93 -7.80 18.49
CA LEU A 12 -2.00 -7.83 17.49
C LEU A 12 -1.62 -7.01 16.25
N PHE A 13 -1.14 -5.79 16.45
CA PHE A 13 -0.70 -4.95 15.33
C PHE A 13 0.55 -5.49 14.64
N GLN A 14 1.52 -6.00 15.40
CA GLN A 14 2.74 -6.58 14.85
C GLN A 14 2.42 -7.79 13.96
N ALA A 15 1.56 -8.70 14.42
CA ALA A 15 1.16 -9.86 13.63
C ALA A 15 0.53 -9.45 12.30
N ALA A 16 -0.39 -8.47 12.31
CA ALA A 16 -1.02 -7.97 11.10
C ALA A 16 -0.04 -7.20 10.18
N TYR A 17 0.85 -6.39 10.74
CA TYR A 17 1.89 -5.68 10.00
C TYR A 17 2.84 -6.64 9.30
N GLU A 18 3.26 -7.70 9.99
CA GLU A 18 4.21 -8.70 9.50
C GLU A 18 3.56 -9.71 8.56
N ASN A 19 2.22 -9.82 8.56
CA ASN A 19 1.43 -10.62 7.63
C ASN A 19 1.24 -9.96 6.25
N ARG A 20 1.72 -8.73 6.04
CA ARG A 20 1.69 -8.12 4.70
C ARG A 20 2.62 -8.85 3.75
N TYR A 21 2.13 -9.11 2.54
CA TYR A 21 2.96 -9.65 1.48
C TYR A 21 3.98 -8.60 0.99
N THR A 22 5.24 -9.02 0.94
CA THR A 22 6.39 -8.25 0.47
C THR A 22 7.23 -9.13 -0.43
N TRP A 23 8.06 -8.53 -1.28
CA TRP A 23 9.06 -9.30 -2.00
C TRP A 23 10.24 -9.59 -1.07
N ASP A 24 10.75 -10.81 -1.14
CA ASP A 24 11.85 -11.28 -0.28
C ASP A 24 13.22 -10.84 -0.83
N GLU A 25 14.28 -11.18 -0.08
CA GLU A 25 15.67 -10.92 -0.49
C GLU A 25 16.09 -11.61 -1.80
N ASN A 26 15.28 -12.57 -2.25
CA ASN A 26 15.52 -13.38 -3.44
C ASN A 26 14.80 -12.83 -4.68
N PHE A 27 14.01 -11.78 -4.52
CA PHE A 27 13.28 -11.14 -5.59
C PHE A 27 14.24 -10.56 -6.63
N PRO A 28 14.18 -11.04 -7.89
CA PRO A 28 15.14 -10.61 -8.89
C PRO A 28 14.86 -9.21 -9.44
N GLY A 29 13.67 -8.66 -9.19
CA GLY A 29 13.13 -7.55 -9.97
C GLY A 29 12.35 -8.03 -11.20
N TYR A 30 11.71 -7.10 -11.90
CA TYR A 30 11.01 -7.38 -13.16
C TYR A 30 10.98 -6.17 -14.09
N THR A 31 10.67 -6.42 -15.36
CA THR A 31 10.23 -5.42 -16.34
C THR A 31 8.78 -5.65 -16.73
N ALA A 32 8.07 -4.60 -17.10
CA ALA A 32 6.73 -4.69 -17.67
C ALA A 32 6.48 -3.55 -18.66
N ASP A 33 5.62 -3.81 -19.65
CA ASP A 33 5.01 -2.76 -20.44
C ASP A 33 3.85 -2.16 -19.63
N VAL A 34 3.79 -0.83 -19.56
CA VAL A 34 2.76 -0.10 -18.82
C VAL A 34 1.83 0.60 -19.79
N THR A 35 0.53 0.39 -19.63
CA THR A 35 -0.50 1.22 -20.27
C THR A 35 -1.26 1.99 -19.20
N TYR A 36 -1.29 3.31 -19.32
CA TYR A 36 -2.07 4.19 -18.45
C TYR A 36 -3.20 4.84 -19.25
N ARG A 37 -4.44 4.76 -18.76
CA ARG A 37 -5.62 5.38 -19.36
C ARG A 37 -6.31 6.29 -18.36
N GLU A 38 -6.74 7.46 -18.82
CA GLU A 38 -7.57 8.39 -18.05
C GLU A 38 -8.43 9.23 -19.00
N GLY A 39 -9.75 9.06 -18.93
CA GLY A 39 -10.66 9.62 -19.93
C GLY A 39 -10.30 9.15 -21.34
N ASP A 40 -10.12 10.09 -22.27
CA ASP A 40 -9.71 9.81 -23.66
C ASP A 40 -8.18 9.71 -23.84
N LYS A 41 -7.40 9.94 -22.77
CA LYS A 41 -5.93 9.92 -22.83
C LYS A 41 -5.42 8.49 -22.59
N THR A 42 -4.48 8.06 -23.42
CA THR A 42 -3.76 6.79 -23.25
C THR A 42 -2.26 7.03 -23.39
N TYR A 43 -1.49 6.49 -22.47
CA TYR A 43 -0.03 6.54 -22.44
C TYR A 43 0.54 5.14 -22.39
N HIS A 44 1.69 4.97 -23.02
CA HIS A 44 2.46 3.74 -22.98
C HIS A 44 3.87 4.05 -22.49
N ALA A 45 4.42 3.15 -21.70
CA ALA A 45 5.78 3.21 -21.19
C ALA A 45 6.30 1.80 -20.93
N LYS A 46 7.56 1.70 -20.54
CA LYS A 46 8.10 0.50 -19.90
C LYS A 46 8.55 0.83 -18.49
N CYS A 47 8.31 -0.08 -17.55
CA CYS A 47 8.88 0.03 -16.21
C CYS A 47 9.85 -1.12 -15.94
N ARG A 48 10.81 -0.83 -15.06
CA ARG A 48 11.71 -1.81 -14.47
C ARG A 48 11.75 -1.57 -12.98
N ILE A 49 11.57 -2.61 -12.17
CA ILE A 49 11.88 -2.60 -10.74
C ILE A 49 13.04 -3.57 -10.53
N ASN A 50 14.14 -3.11 -9.93
CA ASN A 50 15.32 -3.91 -9.64
C ASN A 50 15.15 -4.69 -8.32
N ALA A 51 16.04 -5.64 -8.06
CA ALA A 51 16.07 -6.41 -6.81
C ALA A 51 16.23 -5.54 -5.55
N ASP A 52 16.87 -4.38 -5.67
CA ASP A 52 17.04 -3.40 -4.59
C ASP A 52 15.87 -2.40 -4.49
N PHE A 53 14.76 -2.66 -5.21
CA PHE A 53 13.56 -1.83 -5.28
C PHE A 53 13.76 -0.44 -5.90
N THR A 54 14.93 -0.14 -6.46
CA THR A 54 15.06 0.99 -7.38
C THR A 54 14.27 0.70 -8.66
N PHE A 55 13.79 1.75 -9.33
CA PHE A 55 12.95 1.58 -10.52
C PHE A 55 13.22 2.65 -11.56
N ASP A 56 12.82 2.37 -12.79
CA ASP A 56 12.90 3.28 -13.92
C ASP A 56 11.62 3.21 -14.76
N VAL A 57 11.28 4.31 -15.43
CA VAL A 57 10.18 4.43 -16.39
C VAL A 57 10.71 5.03 -17.68
N THR A 58 10.68 4.24 -18.75
CA THR A 58 11.28 4.53 -20.06
C THR A 58 10.22 4.47 -21.16
N ASP A 59 10.61 4.80 -22.39
CA ASP A 59 9.76 4.80 -23.59
C ASP A 59 8.53 5.72 -23.49
N ILE A 60 8.64 6.82 -22.75
CA ILE A 60 7.61 7.86 -22.61
C ILE A 60 8.23 9.26 -22.44
N GLU A 61 7.63 10.25 -23.11
CA GLU A 61 8.04 11.65 -23.00
C GLU A 61 7.70 12.28 -21.63
N GLU A 62 8.41 13.34 -21.26
CA GLU A 62 8.10 14.10 -20.05
C GLU A 62 6.70 14.71 -20.12
N GLY A 63 5.89 14.51 -19.08
CA GLY A 63 4.51 14.98 -19.08
C GLY A 63 3.68 14.37 -17.95
N GLU A 64 2.37 14.59 -18.01
CA GLU A 64 1.41 14.06 -17.03
C GLU A 64 1.40 12.52 -17.02
N GLY A 65 1.46 11.88 -18.19
CA GLY A 65 1.48 10.41 -18.30
C GLY A 65 2.70 9.78 -17.64
N LYS A 66 3.90 10.32 -17.89
CA LYS A 66 5.14 9.85 -17.25
C LYS A 66 5.10 10.05 -15.73
N LYS A 67 4.62 11.20 -15.25
CA LYS A 67 4.47 11.45 -13.82
C LYS A 67 3.51 10.47 -13.15
N ALA A 68 2.37 10.18 -13.78
CA ALA A 68 1.39 9.24 -13.27
C ALA A 68 1.96 7.82 -13.20
N ILE A 69 2.55 7.33 -14.30
CA ILE A 69 3.17 5.99 -14.36
C ILE A 69 4.32 5.89 -13.35
N HIS A 70 5.21 6.88 -13.31
CA HIS A 70 6.31 6.92 -12.35
C HIS A 70 5.81 6.87 -10.90
N GLY A 71 4.76 7.62 -10.57
CA GLY A 71 4.12 7.55 -9.25
C GLY A 71 3.60 6.16 -8.91
N GLN A 72 2.94 5.49 -9.86
CA GLN A 72 2.42 4.14 -9.64
C GLN A 72 3.51 3.08 -9.51
N VAL A 73 4.56 3.14 -10.33
CA VAL A 73 5.71 2.23 -10.22
C VAL A 73 6.44 2.43 -8.89
N TRP A 74 6.61 3.68 -8.45
CA TRP A 74 7.16 4.01 -7.14
C TRP A 74 6.30 3.41 -6.02
N GLU A 75 4.98 3.62 -6.03
CA GLU A 75 4.06 3.08 -5.02
C GLU A 75 4.11 1.56 -4.95
N ILE A 76 4.17 0.88 -6.10
CA ILE A 76 4.33 -0.57 -6.16
C ILE A 76 5.63 -0.98 -5.49
N ALA A 77 6.77 -0.38 -5.89
CA ALA A 77 8.08 -0.73 -5.36
C ALA A 77 8.16 -0.54 -3.83
N VAL A 78 7.78 0.64 -3.31
CA VAL A 78 7.95 0.97 -1.89
C VAL A 78 7.07 0.14 -0.96
N HIS A 79 5.88 -0.28 -1.41
CA HIS A 79 4.99 -1.09 -0.58
C HIS A 79 5.40 -2.57 -0.51
N ARG A 80 6.29 -3.01 -1.40
CA ARG A 80 6.81 -4.39 -1.40
C ARG A 80 8.11 -4.54 -0.62
N VAL A 81 8.71 -3.44 -0.15
CA VAL A 81 9.88 -3.47 0.73
C VAL A 81 9.50 -4.02 2.10
N ARG A 82 10.16 -5.10 2.54
CA ARG A 82 10.07 -5.59 3.93
C ARG A 82 10.86 -4.66 4.84
N ARG A 83 10.19 -4.07 5.83
CA ARG A 83 10.82 -3.41 6.98
C ARG A 83 10.49 -4.15 8.25
N ALA A 84 11.46 -4.28 9.14
CA ALA A 84 11.22 -4.90 10.43
C ALA A 84 10.22 -4.05 11.25
N PHE A 85 9.36 -4.71 12.02
CA PHE A 85 8.42 -4.02 12.89
C PHE A 85 9.15 -3.08 13.85
N GLU A 86 10.21 -3.56 14.50
CA GLU A 86 10.97 -2.78 15.47
C GLU A 86 11.65 -1.55 14.85
N GLU A 87 12.15 -1.66 13.61
CA GLU A 87 12.73 -0.52 12.89
C GLU A 87 11.70 0.58 12.62
N THR A 88 10.49 0.18 12.22
CA THR A 88 9.42 1.11 11.84
C THR A 88 8.68 1.67 13.06
N HIS A 89 8.48 0.83 14.08
CA HIS A 89 7.49 1.02 15.14
C HIS A 89 8.05 0.85 16.56
N GLY A 90 9.33 0.52 16.74
CA GLY A 90 9.94 0.29 18.06
C GLY A 90 9.93 1.50 19.00
N LYS A 91 9.78 2.71 18.45
CA LYS A 91 9.65 3.97 19.20
C LYS A 91 8.19 4.37 19.46
N ASN A 92 7.23 3.50 19.14
CA ASN A 92 5.81 3.73 19.35
C ASN A 92 5.27 2.87 20.49
N THR A 93 4.17 3.33 21.09
CA THR A 93 3.34 2.54 22.01
C THR A 93 2.00 2.24 21.37
N PHE A 94 1.37 1.15 21.79
CA PHE A 94 0.12 0.66 21.21
C PHE A 94 -0.90 0.40 22.31
N THR A 95 -2.13 0.86 22.10
CA THR A 95 -3.27 0.57 22.97
C THR A 95 -4.48 0.20 22.14
N LEU A 96 -5.32 -0.71 22.67
CA LEU A 96 -6.58 -1.07 22.03
C LEU A 96 -7.58 0.09 22.12
N GLY A 97 -8.25 0.37 21.01
CA GLY A 97 -9.39 1.28 20.92
C GLY A 97 -10.71 0.51 20.84
N ALA A 98 -11.65 1.03 20.03
CA ALA A 98 -12.94 0.37 19.83
C ALA A 98 -12.81 -0.97 19.09
N THR A 99 -13.77 -1.88 19.34
CA THR A 99 -13.97 -3.09 18.54
C THR A 99 -15.28 -2.95 17.77
N ASP A 100 -15.20 -3.13 16.45
CA ASP A 100 -16.35 -3.09 15.55
C ASP A 100 -17.18 -4.38 15.67
N PRO A 101 -18.48 -4.36 15.31
CA PRO A 101 -19.33 -5.55 15.30
C PRO A 101 -18.83 -6.69 14.40
N ASP A 102 -18.01 -6.38 13.41
CA ASP A 102 -17.39 -7.35 12.49
C ASP A 102 -16.06 -7.94 13.01
N GLY A 103 -15.68 -7.60 14.25
CA GLY A 103 -14.46 -8.06 14.90
C GLY A 103 -13.21 -7.25 14.60
N GLY A 104 -13.31 -6.14 13.84
CA GLY A 104 -12.19 -5.22 13.65
C GLY A 104 -11.81 -4.50 14.94
N VAL A 105 -10.54 -4.56 15.33
CA VAL A 105 -10.04 -3.93 16.57
C VAL A 105 -9.18 -2.71 16.22
N GLU A 106 -9.54 -1.55 16.76
CA GLU A 106 -8.75 -0.33 16.62
C GLU A 106 -7.47 -0.39 17.46
N ILE A 107 -6.38 0.10 16.88
CA ILE A 107 -5.08 0.25 17.50
C ILE A 107 -4.71 1.72 17.48
N LEU A 108 -4.62 2.33 18.67
CA LEU A 108 -4.17 3.70 18.84
C LEU A 108 -2.66 3.72 19.05
N VAL A 109 -1.98 4.64 18.37
CA VAL A 109 -0.52 4.77 18.41
C VAL A 109 -0.12 5.99 19.23
N GLY A 110 0.79 5.77 20.18
CA GLY A 110 1.49 6.82 20.92
C GLY A 110 2.98 6.84 20.61
N GLY A 111 3.72 7.79 21.19
CA GLY A 111 5.16 7.91 21.00
C GLY A 111 5.53 8.65 19.71
N LYS A 112 6.49 8.14 18.94
CA LYS A 112 7.01 8.84 17.74
C LYS A 112 5.92 9.13 16.70
N SER A 113 4.93 8.25 16.56
CA SER A 113 3.80 8.40 15.63
C SER A 113 2.48 8.67 16.37
N GLU A 114 2.54 9.43 17.46
CA GLU A 114 1.32 9.78 18.21
C GLU A 114 0.26 10.43 17.31
N GLY A 115 -0.98 9.95 17.45
CA GLY A 115 -2.12 10.37 16.63
C GLY A 115 -2.38 9.45 15.43
N ASP A 116 -1.42 8.62 15.02
CA ASP A 116 -1.69 7.53 14.08
C ASP A 116 -2.62 6.51 14.72
N ARG A 117 -3.44 5.87 13.90
CA ARG A 117 -4.25 4.72 14.31
C ARG A 117 -4.44 3.74 13.18
N TYR A 118 -4.72 2.50 13.55
CA TYR A 118 -4.98 1.41 12.64
C TYR A 118 -6.23 0.67 13.08
N LYS A 119 -6.78 -0.15 12.18
CA LYS A 119 -7.72 -1.21 12.56
C LYS A 119 -7.17 -2.53 12.05
N VAL A 120 -7.27 -3.56 12.88
CA VAL A 120 -6.82 -4.91 12.56
C VAL A 120 -8.02 -5.84 12.57
N ARG A 121 -8.17 -6.66 11.54
CA ARG A 121 -9.21 -7.69 11.42
C ARG A 121 -8.61 -8.89 10.70
N ASN A 122 -8.85 -10.10 11.21
CA ASN A 122 -8.37 -11.35 10.60
C ASN A 122 -6.86 -11.38 10.30
N ASN A 123 -6.03 -10.85 11.22
CA ASN A 123 -4.58 -10.72 11.03
C ASN A 123 -4.17 -9.85 9.83
N GLU A 124 -5.02 -8.90 9.43
CA GLU A 124 -4.74 -7.90 8.41
C GLU A 124 -5.01 -6.50 8.95
N VAL A 125 -4.23 -5.52 8.50
CA VAL A 125 -4.53 -4.10 8.70
C VAL A 125 -5.65 -3.71 7.75
N SER A 126 -6.83 -3.41 8.28
CA SER A 126 -8.04 -3.02 7.53
C SER A 126 -8.28 -1.51 7.51
N LEU A 127 -7.66 -0.75 8.40
CA LEU A 127 -7.64 0.72 8.36
C LEU A 127 -6.24 1.23 8.65
N VAL A 128 -5.84 2.25 7.90
CA VAL A 128 -4.64 3.04 8.13
C VAL A 128 -5.05 4.49 8.27
N HIS A 129 -4.69 5.14 9.37
CA HIS A 129 -4.84 6.58 9.55
C HIS A 129 -3.52 7.15 10.04
N ARG A 130 -2.85 7.93 9.21
CA ARG A 130 -1.47 8.35 9.47
C ARG A 130 -1.20 9.80 9.14
N HIS A 131 -0.38 10.41 9.98
CA HIS A 131 0.18 11.75 9.79
C HIS A 131 1.47 11.63 8.98
N ILE A 132 1.44 12.09 7.74
CA ILE A 132 2.57 11.95 6.81
C ILE A 132 2.71 13.27 6.04
N HIS A 133 3.92 13.84 6.00
CA HIS A 133 4.25 15.04 5.22
C HIS A 133 3.26 16.23 5.38
N GLY A 134 2.75 16.44 6.60
CA GLY A 134 1.84 17.56 6.90
C GLY A 134 0.39 17.36 6.46
N VAL A 135 0.02 16.15 6.02
CA VAL A 135 -1.35 15.71 5.77
C VAL A 135 -1.68 14.47 6.59
N VAL A 136 -2.97 14.20 6.75
CA VAL A 136 -3.47 12.92 7.25
C VAL A 136 -3.98 12.12 6.07
N VAL A 137 -3.54 10.88 5.96
CA VAL A 137 -4.10 9.91 5.02
C VAL A 137 -4.92 8.89 5.80
N THR A 138 -6.16 8.64 5.37
CA THR A 138 -7.02 7.57 5.87
C THR A 138 -7.32 6.61 4.73
N ILE A 139 -7.06 5.31 4.94
CA ILE A 139 -7.30 4.24 3.98
C ILE A 139 -8.12 3.15 4.67
N ASN A 140 -9.25 2.78 4.08
CA ASN A 140 -10.03 1.62 4.46
C ASN A 140 -9.84 0.51 3.44
N THR A 141 -9.48 -0.69 3.89
CA THR A 141 -9.38 -1.88 3.05
C THR A 141 -10.64 -2.72 3.18
N PHE A 142 -11.34 -2.89 2.07
CA PHE A 142 -12.61 -3.61 1.99
C PHE A 142 -12.43 -5.09 1.64
N SER A 143 -11.39 -5.41 0.87
CA SER A 143 -10.99 -6.78 0.57
C SER A 143 -9.51 -6.88 0.30
N SER A 144 -8.94 -8.04 0.61
CA SER A 144 -7.56 -8.41 0.34
C SER A 144 -7.47 -9.53 -0.70
N HIS A 145 -6.31 -9.66 -1.31
CA HIS A 145 -5.89 -10.81 -2.09
C HIS A 145 -4.98 -11.67 -1.19
N ASP A 146 -5.39 -12.91 -0.95
CA ASP A 146 -4.62 -13.88 -0.18
C ASP A 146 -3.54 -14.51 -1.07
N THR A 147 -2.28 -14.37 -0.65
CA THR A 147 -1.11 -14.90 -1.36
C THR A 147 -0.66 -16.26 -0.84
N GLY A 148 -1.29 -16.78 0.22
CA GLY A 148 -0.84 -17.91 1.02
C GLY A 148 0.35 -17.59 1.94
N ASN A 149 1.06 -16.49 1.70
CA ASN A 149 2.20 -16.00 2.50
C ASN A 149 1.97 -14.56 2.98
N GLY A 150 0.71 -14.24 3.28
CA GLY A 150 0.28 -12.91 3.67
C GLY A 150 -0.74 -12.33 2.70
N TYR A 151 -1.01 -11.03 2.84
CA TYR A 151 -2.07 -10.36 2.11
C TYR A 151 -1.59 -9.15 1.32
N LEU A 152 -2.32 -8.87 0.24
CA LEU A 152 -2.24 -7.65 -0.57
C LEU A 152 -3.60 -6.95 -0.54
N SER A 153 -3.63 -5.62 -0.55
CA SER A 153 -4.90 -4.90 -0.69
C SER A 153 -5.48 -5.16 -2.09
N HIS A 154 -6.76 -5.56 -2.17
CA HIS A 154 -7.47 -5.77 -3.42
C HIS A 154 -8.45 -4.62 -3.70
N ARG A 155 -9.30 -4.25 -2.73
CA ARG A 155 -10.19 -3.08 -2.85
C ARG A 155 -10.09 -2.23 -1.61
N TYR A 156 -9.84 -0.94 -1.80
CA TYR A 156 -9.63 0.01 -0.71
C TYR A 156 -9.93 1.44 -1.16
N ASP A 157 -10.03 2.36 -0.21
CA ASP A 157 -10.10 3.79 -0.49
C ASP A 157 -8.91 4.55 0.08
N SER A 158 -8.79 5.81 -0.32
CA SER A 158 -7.96 6.79 0.39
C SER A 158 -8.64 8.15 0.43
N ILE A 159 -8.50 8.83 1.57
CA ILE A 159 -8.94 10.19 1.81
C ILE A 159 -7.80 10.93 2.48
N TYR A 160 -7.48 12.11 1.96
CA TYR A 160 -6.52 13.02 2.56
C TYR A 160 -7.26 14.12 3.32
N SER A 161 -6.74 14.55 4.47
CA SER A 161 -7.33 15.63 5.25
C SER A 161 -6.28 16.51 5.91
N ASP A 162 -6.72 17.70 6.32
CA ASP A 162 -5.92 18.57 7.15
C ASP A 162 -5.76 17.99 8.57
N PRO A 163 -4.53 17.86 9.09
CA PRO A 163 -4.29 17.29 10.42
C PRO A 163 -4.89 18.13 11.56
N LYS A 164 -5.09 19.44 11.37
CA LYS A 164 -5.57 20.34 12.44
C LYS A 164 -7.09 20.47 12.42
N THR A 165 -7.67 20.62 11.23
CA THR A 165 -9.11 20.90 11.10
C THR A 165 -9.93 19.66 10.76
N GLY A 166 -9.30 18.58 10.29
CA GLY A 166 -9.98 17.40 9.76
C GLY A 166 -10.65 17.63 8.40
N ALA A 167 -10.50 18.82 7.81
CA ALA A 167 -11.10 19.13 6.52
C ALA A 167 -10.51 18.25 5.41
N VAL A 168 -11.37 17.59 4.63
CA VAL A 168 -10.96 16.74 3.52
C VAL A 168 -10.25 17.57 2.45
N LYS A 169 -9.14 17.03 1.94
CA LYS A 169 -8.30 17.60 0.88
C LYS A 169 -8.43 16.71 -0.37
N GLY A 170 -9.07 17.24 -1.41
CA GLY A 170 -9.29 16.52 -2.67
C GLY A 170 -10.42 15.49 -2.59
N ALA A 171 -10.58 14.74 -3.68
CA ALA A 171 -11.59 13.69 -3.78
C ALA A 171 -11.13 12.40 -3.11
N ARG A 172 -12.09 11.62 -2.61
CA ARG A 172 -11.85 10.21 -2.25
C ARG A 172 -11.42 9.45 -3.50
N SER A 173 -10.39 8.63 -3.36
CA SER A 173 -9.96 7.70 -4.41
C SER A 173 -10.29 6.27 -3.98
N GLU A 174 -10.97 5.54 -4.84
CA GLU A 174 -11.30 4.12 -4.70
C GLU A 174 -10.41 3.30 -5.61
N PHE A 175 -9.80 2.25 -5.08
CA PHE A 175 -8.82 1.43 -5.76
C PHE A 175 -9.32 0.00 -5.91
N GLU A 176 -9.05 -0.59 -7.08
CA GLU A 176 -9.17 -2.01 -7.33
C GLU A 176 -7.88 -2.52 -7.98
N ASP A 177 -7.17 -3.39 -7.26
CA ASP A 177 -5.88 -3.94 -7.66
C ASP A 177 -6.01 -5.42 -8.00
N LEU A 178 -5.46 -5.84 -9.13
CA LEU A 178 -5.36 -7.24 -9.55
C LEU A 178 -3.91 -7.67 -9.61
N TYR A 179 -3.68 -8.91 -9.19
CA TYR A 179 -2.35 -9.50 -9.08
C TYR A 179 -2.29 -10.84 -9.79
N GLU A 180 -1.13 -11.15 -10.36
CA GLU A 180 -0.80 -12.46 -10.91
C GLU A 180 0.44 -13.01 -10.24
N GLN A 181 0.50 -14.34 -10.09
CA GLN A 181 1.69 -15.01 -9.60
C GLN A 181 2.63 -15.33 -10.77
N ILE A 182 3.81 -14.70 -10.79
CA ILE A 182 4.80 -14.81 -11.86
C ILE A 182 6.13 -15.19 -11.23
N GLY A 183 6.62 -16.39 -11.58
CA GLY A 183 7.86 -16.94 -11.02
C GLY A 183 7.89 -17.01 -9.49
N GLY A 184 6.74 -17.28 -8.86
CA GLY A 184 6.59 -17.37 -7.40
C GLY A 184 6.27 -16.05 -6.70
N TYR A 185 6.30 -14.92 -7.41
CA TYR A 185 6.01 -13.60 -6.86
C TYR A 185 4.64 -13.09 -7.30
N TYR A 186 3.88 -12.50 -6.39
CA TYR A 186 2.67 -11.76 -6.77
C TYR A 186 3.05 -10.37 -7.27
N ILE A 187 2.68 -10.07 -8.51
CA ILE A 187 2.94 -8.80 -9.21
C ILE A 187 1.60 -8.15 -9.56
N LEU A 188 1.50 -6.84 -9.35
CA LEU A 188 0.31 -6.07 -9.74
C LEU A 188 0.26 -5.98 -11.27
N THR A 189 -0.83 -6.46 -11.86
CA THR A 189 -1.04 -6.46 -13.32
C THR A 189 -2.11 -5.46 -13.76
N SER A 190 -3.00 -5.06 -12.85
CA SER A 190 -3.97 -4.00 -13.09
C SER A 190 -4.25 -3.21 -11.82
N ARG A 191 -4.42 -1.90 -11.98
CA ARG A 191 -4.98 -1.01 -10.96
C ARG A 191 -5.98 -0.08 -11.60
N THR A 192 -7.19 -0.08 -11.08
CA THR A 192 -8.20 0.93 -11.36
C THR A 192 -8.28 1.89 -10.18
N ILE A 193 -8.26 3.19 -10.47
CA ILE A 193 -8.47 4.26 -9.49
C ILE A 193 -9.69 5.05 -9.93
N THR A 194 -10.70 5.14 -9.08
CA THR A 194 -11.93 5.89 -9.33
C THR A 194 -12.05 7.02 -8.31
N THR A 195 -12.28 8.23 -8.80
CA THR A 195 -12.69 9.38 -8.00
C THR A 195 -14.08 9.81 -8.46
N GLU A 196 -14.66 10.83 -7.81
CA GLU A 196 -15.96 11.37 -8.25
C GLU A 196 -15.96 11.88 -9.71
N GLN A 197 -14.78 12.25 -10.24
CA GLN A 197 -14.65 12.97 -11.52
C GLN A 197 -13.90 12.17 -12.57
N HIS A 198 -13.00 11.28 -12.16
CA HIS A 198 -12.06 10.60 -13.05
C HIS A 198 -11.98 9.12 -12.73
N LYS A 199 -11.79 8.32 -13.79
CA LYS A 199 -11.39 6.93 -13.71
C LYS A 199 -10.07 6.76 -14.44
N SER A 200 -9.12 6.18 -13.74
CA SER A 200 -7.74 5.97 -14.18
C SER A 200 -7.47 4.46 -14.15
N GLU A 201 -6.85 3.93 -15.19
CA GLU A 201 -6.51 2.51 -15.29
C GLU A 201 -5.02 2.36 -15.63
N PHE A 202 -4.31 1.56 -14.85
CA PHE A 202 -2.93 1.14 -15.10
C PHE A 202 -2.92 -0.35 -15.37
N LEU A 203 -2.38 -0.76 -16.52
CA LEU A 203 -2.15 -2.15 -16.87
C LEU A 203 -0.65 -2.40 -16.99
N PHE A 204 -0.17 -3.46 -16.36
CA PHE A 204 1.21 -3.93 -16.43
C PHE A 204 1.21 -5.29 -17.13
N THR A 205 1.69 -5.30 -18.37
CA THR A 205 1.67 -6.46 -19.26
C THR A 205 3.08 -6.89 -19.62
N ASN A 206 3.23 -8.08 -20.22
CA ASN A 206 4.53 -8.62 -20.61
C ASN A 206 5.54 -8.61 -19.45
N VAL A 207 5.06 -8.95 -18.25
CA VAL A 207 5.89 -8.97 -17.06
C VAL A 207 6.95 -10.06 -17.19
N GLN A 208 8.21 -9.69 -17.04
CA GLN A 208 9.35 -10.59 -17.11
C GLN A 208 10.23 -10.39 -15.88
N LEU A 209 10.47 -11.46 -15.12
CA LEU A 209 11.44 -11.41 -14.04
C LEU A 209 12.83 -11.19 -14.61
N LEU A 210 13.64 -10.40 -13.89
CA LEU A 210 15.04 -10.21 -14.27
C LEU A 210 15.84 -11.49 -14.00
N GLU A 211 16.93 -11.67 -14.73
CA GLU A 211 17.92 -12.69 -14.41
C GLU A 211 18.69 -12.30 -13.15
N ARG A 212 18.99 -13.28 -12.29
CA ARG A 212 19.88 -13.06 -11.15
C ARG A 212 21.30 -12.88 -11.66
N VAL A 213 21.93 -11.76 -11.27
CA VAL A 213 23.36 -11.50 -11.51
C VAL A 213 24.18 -12.26 -10.46
#